data_AF-A0A925VTQ8-F1
#
_entry.id   AF-A0A925VTQ8-F1
#
_cell.length_a   1.000
_cell.length_b   1.000
_cell.length_c   1.000
_cell.angle_alpha   90.00
_cell.angle_beta   90.00
_cell.angle_gamma   90.00
#
_symmetry.space_group_name_H-M   'P 1'
#
loop_
_entity.id
_entity.type
_entity.pdbx_description
1 polymer ?
#
loop_
_entity_poly.entity_id
_entity_poly.type
_entity_poly.pdbx_seq_one_letter_code
_entity_poly.pdbx_strand_id
1 'polypeptide(L)'
;MTQLQTFAARALRLLPPALWWVLVLLAGAFLSIKLEKELFPYTPAAATVAGWIAMGCLLALPPLGIMWLWRVAAQVAHPGWRLLWYLTAAGATGIGIGLAVLLLFLALVWG
;
A
#
# COMPACT_ATOMS: atom_id res chain seq x y z
N MET A 1 9.73 -19.88 -20.27
CA MET A 1 9.26 -18.77 -19.40
C MET A 1 10.24 -17.62 -19.55
N THR A 2 9.74 -16.41 -19.82
CA THR A 2 10.59 -15.24 -20.05
C THR A 2 11.27 -14.82 -18.73
N GLN A 3 12.49 -14.26 -18.82
CA GLN A 3 13.27 -13.78 -17.65
C GLN A 3 12.47 -12.80 -16.75
N LEU A 4 11.45 -12.16 -17.33
CA LEU A 4 10.54 -11.26 -16.64
C LEU A 4 9.56 -12.00 -15.71
N GLN A 5 9.06 -13.17 -16.11
CA GLN A 5 8.14 -13.98 -15.31
C GLN A 5 8.84 -14.56 -14.08
N THR A 6 10.09 -15.01 -14.23
CA THR A 6 10.89 -15.51 -13.11
C THR A 6 11.26 -14.40 -12.13
N PHE A 7 11.54 -13.19 -12.62
CA PHE A 7 11.74 -12.02 -11.77
C PHE A 7 10.46 -11.64 -11.02
N ALA A 8 9.33 -11.54 -11.72
CA ALA A 8 8.03 -11.24 -11.11
C ALA A 8 7.67 -12.26 -10.03
N ALA A 9 7.84 -13.56 -10.30
CA ALA A 9 7.60 -14.61 -9.32
C ALA A 9 8.49 -14.48 -8.08
N ARG A 10 9.76 -14.08 -8.23
CA ARG A 10 10.65 -13.82 -7.09
C ARG A 10 10.23 -12.58 -6.31
N ALA A 11 9.86 -11.50 -7.00
CA ALA A 11 9.39 -10.28 -6.36
C ALA A 11 8.10 -10.53 -5.54
N LEU A 12 7.18 -11.31 -6.09
CA LEU A 12 5.96 -11.76 -5.40
C LEU A 12 6.26 -12.62 -4.16
N ARG A 13 7.29 -13.47 -4.20
CA ARG A 13 7.71 -14.26 -3.01
C ARG A 13 8.32 -13.40 -1.90
N LEU A 14 8.87 -12.25 -2.25
CA LEU A 14 9.44 -11.30 -1.27
C LEU A 14 8.38 -10.39 -0.66
N LEU A 15 7.13 -10.46 -1.15
CA LEU A 15 6.03 -9.64 -0.68
C LEU A 15 5.74 -9.98 0.80
N PRO A 16 5.78 -8.98 1.71
CA PRO A 16 5.48 -9.24 3.11
C PRO A 16 4.03 -9.72 3.25
N PRO A 17 3.74 -10.75 4.07
CA PRO A 17 2.35 -11.17 4.32
C PRO A 17 1.50 -10.01 4.87
N ALA A 18 2.10 -9.11 5.65
CA ALA A 18 1.45 -7.89 6.12
C ALA A 18 0.96 -6.98 4.97
N LEU A 19 1.74 -6.84 3.90
CA LEU A 19 1.35 -6.06 2.72
C LEU A 19 0.14 -6.70 2.03
N TRP A 20 0.05 -8.03 2.08
CA TRP A 20 -1.07 -8.75 1.51
C TRP A 20 -2.37 -8.52 2.29
N TRP A 21 -2.31 -8.59 3.61
CA TRP A 21 -3.43 -8.26 4.47
C TRP A 21 -3.87 -6.80 4.33
N VAL A 22 -2.92 -5.86 4.24
CA VAL A 22 -3.23 -4.44 4.05
C VAL A 22 -3.95 -4.20 2.72
N LEU A 23 -3.55 -4.85 1.63
CA LEU A 23 -4.24 -4.73 0.34
C LEU A 23 -5.64 -5.33 0.37
N VAL A 24 -5.82 -6.50 1.02
CA VAL A 24 -7.14 -7.14 1.19
C VAL A 24 -8.07 -6.26 2.02
N LEU A 25 -7.59 -5.73 3.15
CA LEU A 25 -8.36 -4.84 4.01
C LEU A 25 -8.73 -3.54 3.30
N LEU A 26 -7.81 -2.95 2.54
CA LEU A 26 -8.08 -1.74 1.76
C LEU A 26 -9.16 -1.99 0.70
N ALA A 27 -9.07 -3.11 -0.03
CA ALA A 27 -10.07 -3.47 -1.03
C ALA A 27 -11.46 -3.70 -0.39
N GLY A 28 -11.50 -4.43 0.73
CA GLY A 28 -12.73 -4.66 1.49
C GLY A 28 -13.34 -3.37 2.03
N ALA A 29 -12.52 -2.46 2.55
CA ALA A 29 -12.97 -1.15 3.02
C ALA A 29 -13.54 -0.30 1.88
N PHE A 30 -12.86 -0.23 0.73
CA PHE A 30 -13.37 0.49 -0.44
C PHE A 30 -14.69 -0.08 -0.96
N LEU A 31 -14.81 -1.40 -1.05
CA LEU A 31 -16.06 -2.07 -1.42
C LEU A 31 -17.17 -1.74 -0.43
N SER A 32 -16.88 -1.79 0.88
CA SER A 32 -17.85 -1.47 1.92
C SER A 32 -18.35 -0.02 1.86
N ILE A 33 -17.46 0.93 1.53
CA ILE A 33 -17.83 2.34 1.33
C ILE A 33 -18.65 2.51 0.05
N LYS A 34 -18.25 1.88 -1.06
CA LYS A 34 -18.97 2.00 -2.34
C LYS A 34 -20.35 1.36 -2.33
N LEU A 35 -20.49 0.26 -1.59
CA LEU A 35 -21.76 -0.45 -1.41
C LEU A 35 -22.49 -0.05 -0.12
N GLU A 36 -22.11 1.04 0.55
CA GLU A 36 -22.71 1.46 1.83
C GLU A 36 -24.26 1.45 1.81
N LYS A 37 -24.84 1.97 0.73
CA LYS A 37 -26.31 2.05 0.57
C LYS A 37 -26.99 0.70 0.36
N GLU A 38 -26.27 -0.30 -0.13
CA GLU A 38 -26.76 -1.66 -0.36
C GLU A 38 -26.47 -2.58 0.83
N LEU A 39 -25.28 -2.46 1.44
CA LEU A 39 -24.80 -3.32 2.51
C LEU A 39 -25.27 -2.86 3.90
N PHE A 40 -25.38 -1.55 4.12
CA PHE A 40 -25.71 -0.95 5.42
C PHE A 40 -26.75 0.17 5.31
N PRO A 41 -27.97 -0.11 4.81
CA PRO A 41 -29.00 0.90 4.57
C PRO A 41 -29.41 1.70 5.82
N TYR A 42 -29.19 1.16 7.02
CA TYR A 42 -29.58 1.76 8.29
C TYR A 42 -28.41 2.05 9.26
N THR A 43 -27.15 1.88 8.81
CA THR A 43 -25.99 1.94 9.73
C THR A 43 -24.87 2.85 9.21
N PRO A 44 -25.00 4.18 9.32
CA PRO A 44 -24.01 5.13 8.81
C PRO A 44 -22.64 5.00 9.50
N ALA A 45 -22.60 4.46 10.73
CA ALA A 45 -21.35 4.20 11.45
C ALA A 45 -20.45 3.17 10.76
N ALA A 46 -21.01 2.24 9.98
CA ALA A 46 -20.24 1.20 9.29
C ALA A 46 -19.33 1.79 8.19
N ALA A 47 -19.80 2.81 7.47
CA ALA A 47 -19.01 3.51 6.47
C ALA A 47 -17.91 4.36 7.09
N THR A 48 -18.17 4.98 8.25
CA THR A 48 -17.14 5.69 9.01
C THR A 48 -16.03 4.75 9.45
N VAL A 49 -16.36 3.57 9.98
CA VAL A 49 -15.37 2.54 10.37
C VAL A 49 -14.57 2.04 9.16
N ALA A 50 -15.24 1.78 8.03
CA ALA A 50 -14.55 1.42 6.79
C ALA A 50 -13.60 2.53 6.30
N GLY A 51 -13.99 3.81 6.45
CA GLY A 51 -13.13 4.97 6.19
C GLY A 51 -11.87 4.99 7.05
N TRP A 52 -12.00 4.78 8.36
CA TRP A 52 -10.84 4.68 9.27
C TRP A 52 -9.92 3.51 8.93
N ILE A 53 -10.48 2.36 8.59
CA ILE A 53 -9.70 1.19 8.14
C ILE A 53 -8.95 1.51 6.84
N ALA A 54 -9.62 2.11 5.86
CA ALA A 54 -9.00 2.51 4.60
C ALA A 54 -7.85 3.50 4.83
N MET A 55 -8.03 4.47 5.73
CA MET A 55 -7.00 5.44 6.08
C MET A 55 -5.80 4.77 6.78
N GLY A 56 -6.06 3.86 7.72
CA GLY A 56 -5.01 3.06 8.36
C GLY A 56 -4.22 2.22 7.36
N CYS A 57 -4.91 1.59 6.39
CA CYS A 57 -4.26 0.85 5.31
C CYS A 57 -3.45 1.76 4.39
N LEU A 58 -3.95 2.94 4.03
CA LEU A 58 -3.23 3.94 3.22
C LEU A 58 -1.98 4.46 3.92
N LEU A 59 -1.98 4.56 5.25
CA LEU A 59 -0.80 4.92 6.05
C LEU A 59 0.20 3.75 6.18
N ALA A 60 -0.28 2.51 6.24
CA ALA A 60 0.56 1.32 6.34
C ALA A 60 1.19 0.90 4.99
N LEU A 61 0.55 1.23 3.86
CA LEU A 61 0.99 0.84 2.52
C LEU A 61 2.39 1.38 2.16
N PRO A 62 2.69 2.68 2.37
CA PRO A 62 4.00 3.24 2.05
C PRO A 62 5.17 2.53 2.75
N PRO A 63 5.22 2.42 4.10
CA PRO A 63 6.36 1.78 4.76
C PRO A 63 6.52 0.32 4.37
N LEU A 64 5.41 -0.42 4.22
CA LEU A 64 5.46 -1.83 3.78
C LEU A 64 5.92 -1.97 2.33
N GLY A 65 5.44 -1.10 1.43
CA GLY A 65 5.81 -1.08 0.02
C GLY A 65 7.28 -0.70 -0.18
N ILE A 66 7.77 0.28 0.58
CA ILE A 66 9.18 0.67 0.61
C ILE A 66 10.04 -0.50 1.07
N MET A 67 9.72 -1.12 2.21
CA MET A 67 10.45 -2.30 2.70
C MET A 67 10.50 -3.43 1.66
N TRP A 68 9.39 -3.68 0.96
CA TRP A 68 9.35 -4.65 -0.12
C TRP A 68 10.25 -4.26 -1.29
N LEU A 69 10.19 -3.01 -1.76
CA LEU A 69 11.05 -2.49 -2.83
C LEU A 69 12.54 -2.60 -2.48
N TRP A 70 12.93 -2.28 -1.24
CA TRP A 70 14.31 -2.44 -0.77
C TRP A 70 14.78 -3.91 -0.79
N ARG A 71 13.91 -4.85 -0.40
CA ARG A 71 14.20 -6.29 -0.48
C ARG A 71 14.35 -6.76 -1.91
N VAL A 72 13.50 -6.29 -2.81
CA VAL A 72 13.59 -6.59 -4.25
C VAL A 72 14.90 -6.04 -4.81
N ALA A 73 15.24 -4.77 -4.52
CA ALA A 73 16.47 -4.12 -4.95
C ALA A 73 17.73 -4.89 -4.51
N ALA A 74 17.75 -5.38 -3.27
CA ALA A 74 18.87 -6.16 -2.73
C ALA A 74 19.09 -7.49 -3.46
N GLN A 75 18.06 -8.05 -4.11
CA GLN A 75 18.11 -9.32 -4.82
C GLN A 75 18.43 -9.17 -6.32
N VAL A 76 18.54 -7.93 -6.82
CA VAL A 76 18.92 -7.66 -8.21
C VAL A 76 20.44 -7.83 -8.37
N ALA A 77 20.83 -8.80 -9.18
CA ALA A 77 22.24 -9.11 -9.42
C ALA A 77 22.98 -8.02 -10.23
N HIS A 78 22.28 -7.33 -11.14
CA HIS A 78 22.91 -6.33 -12.01
C HIS A 78 23.00 -4.96 -11.30
N PRO A 79 24.20 -4.37 -11.14
CA PRO A 79 24.42 -3.17 -10.33
C PRO A 79 23.66 -1.93 -10.86
N GLY A 80 23.62 -1.75 -12.19
CA GLY A 80 22.84 -0.65 -12.80
C GLY A 80 21.33 -0.73 -12.52
N TRP A 81 20.74 -1.93 -12.63
CA TRP A 81 19.34 -2.16 -12.30
C TRP A 81 19.06 -2.02 -10.81
N ARG A 82 19.99 -2.47 -9.96
CA ARG A 82 19.89 -2.30 -8.51
C ARG A 82 19.85 -0.83 -8.10
N LEU A 83 20.64 0.03 -8.74
CA LEU A 83 20.61 1.48 -8.51
C LEU A 83 19.24 2.08 -8.88
N LEU A 84 18.67 1.70 -10.02
CA LEU A 84 17.34 2.15 -10.43
C LEU A 84 16.27 1.77 -9.41
N TRP A 85 16.32 0.54 -8.88
CA TRP A 85 15.40 0.09 -7.84
C TRP A 85 15.56 0.84 -6.51
N TYR A 86 16.78 1.26 -6.15
CA TYR A 86 16.98 2.11 -4.99
C TYR A 86 16.47 3.53 -5.20
N LEU A 87 16.64 4.10 -6.40
CA LEU A 87 16.08 5.40 -6.74
C LEU A 87 14.55 5.39 -6.72
N THR A 88 13.92 4.32 -7.23
CA THR A 88 12.45 4.18 -7.14
C THR A 88 11.99 3.97 -5.71
N ALA A 89 12.70 3.18 -4.90
CA ALA A 89 12.39 3.03 -3.47
C ALA A 89 12.52 4.35 -2.71
N ALA A 90 13.55 5.16 -2.98
CA ALA A 90 13.75 6.47 -2.39
C ALA A 90 12.64 7.46 -2.81
N GLY A 91 12.28 7.50 -4.11
CA GLY A 91 11.17 8.31 -4.60
C GLY A 91 9.83 7.91 -3.97
N ALA A 92 9.55 6.60 -3.89
CA ALA A 92 8.37 6.07 -3.22
C ALA A 92 8.34 6.42 -1.73
N THR A 93 9.50 6.50 -1.08
CA THR A 93 9.64 6.95 0.32
C THR A 93 9.23 8.42 0.47
N GLY A 94 9.75 9.29 -0.39
CA GLY A 94 9.38 10.71 -0.37
C GLY A 94 7.88 10.94 -0.60
N ILE A 95 7.31 10.26 -1.60
CA ILE A 95 5.86 10.33 -1.87
C ILE A 95 5.06 9.77 -0.70
N GLY A 96 5.49 8.65 -0.12
CA GLY A 96 4.84 8.02 1.03
C GLY A 96 4.77 8.95 2.25
N ILE A 97 5.87 9.64 2.56
CA ILE A 97 5.92 10.64 3.63
C ILE A 97 4.98 11.81 3.32
N GLY A 98 5.03 12.35 2.11
CA GLY A 98 4.14 13.45 1.70
C GLY A 98 2.66 13.08 1.81
N LEU A 99 2.30 11.86 1.42
CA LEU A 99 0.94 11.34 1.49
C LEU A 99 0.51 11.13 2.95
N ALA A 100 1.39 10.61 3.80
CA ALA A 100 1.13 10.48 5.24
C ALA A 100 0.91 11.85 5.92
N VAL A 101 1.71 12.86 5.58
CA VAL A 101 1.56 14.24 6.09
C VAL A 101 0.23 14.84 5.63
N LEU A 102 -0.13 14.66 4.35
CA LEU A 102 -1.39 15.15 3.80
C LEU A 102 -2.61 14.49 4.47
N LEU A 103 -2.56 13.17 4.70
CA LEU A 103 -3.60 12.44 5.40
C LEU A 103 -3.72 12.86 6.87
N LEU A 104 -2.59 13.07 7.56
CA LEU A 104 -2.57 13.62 8.92
C LEU A 104 -3.22 15.00 8.97
N PHE A 105 -2.89 15.88 8.01
CA PHE A 105 -3.46 17.21 7.93
C PHE A 105 -4.98 17.17 7.67
N LEU A 106 -5.43 16.34 6.73
CA LEU A 106 -6.87 16.12 6.47
C LEU A 106 -7.59 15.62 7.71
N ALA A 107 -7.01 14.65 8.43
CA ALA A 107 -7.57 14.12 9.66
C ALA A 107 -7.64 15.15 10.80
N LEU A 108 -6.70 16.09 10.87
CA LEU A 108 -6.67 17.17 11.87
C LEU A 108 -7.65 18.31 11.56
N VAL A 109 -7.89 18.58 10.29
CA VAL A 109 -8.75 19.69 9.83
C VAL A 109 -10.22 19.26 9.77
N TRP A 110 -10.49 18.00 9.44
CA TRP A 110 -11.83 17.47 9.19
C TRP A 110 -12.29 16.39 10.19
N GLY A 111 -11.42 15.98 11.12
CA GLY A 111 -11.76 15.09 12.24
C GLY A 111 -12.18 15.88 13.46
#